data_AF-A0A965CGL2-F1
#
_entry.id   AF-A0A965CGL2-F1
#
_cell.length_a   1.000
_cell.length_b   1.000
_cell.length_c   1.000
_cell.angle_alpha   90.00
_cell.angle_beta   90.00
_cell.angle_gamma   90.00
#
_symmetry.space_group_name_H-M   'P 1'
#
loop_
_entity.id
_entity.type
_entity.pdbx_description
1 polymer ?
#
loop_
_entity_poly.entity_id
_entity_poly.type
_entity_poly.pdbx_seq_one_letter_code
_entity_poly.pdbx_strand_id
1 'polypeptide(L)'
;FVGLFAGALTLFLIEMGVIAAERLRDISSAGWRMVALGVLIPLVNGLLGALLGTAAGLSTGGVAVMATLAGSASYIAAPAAVRIALPQASPGLYVTASLGVTFPFNLTLGIPYYIALAQALT
;
A
#
# COMPACT_ATOMS: atom_id res chain seq x y z
N PHE A 1 -13.78 22.33 12.20
CA PHE A 1 -12.68 21.72 11.43
C PHE A 1 -12.83 20.19 11.32
N VAL A 2 -13.06 19.46 12.43
CA VAL A 2 -13.19 17.98 12.41
C VAL A 2 -14.39 17.45 11.61
N GLY A 3 -15.54 18.14 11.60
CA GLY A 3 -16.76 17.68 10.91
C GLY A 3 -16.69 17.68 9.37
N LEU A 4 -16.04 18.69 8.77
CA LEU A 4 -15.90 18.77 7.30
C LEU A 4 -14.77 17.87 6.78
N PHE A 5 -13.75 17.61 7.60
CA PHE A 5 -12.62 16.76 7.22
C PHE A 5 -13.05 15.31 6.97
N ALA A 6 -13.89 14.74 7.84
CA ALA A 6 -14.40 13.39 7.64
C ALA A 6 -15.23 13.26 6.34
N GLY A 7 -16.03 14.28 6.01
CA GLY A 7 -16.77 14.33 4.75
C GLY A 7 -15.84 14.38 3.53
N ALA A 8 -14.85 15.26 3.54
CA ALA A 8 -13.85 15.36 2.48
C ALA A 8 -13.01 14.08 2.34
N LEU A 9 -12.59 13.48 3.46
CA LEU A 9 -11.86 12.22 3.49
C LEU A 9 -12.69 11.07 2.91
N THR A 10 -13.99 11.02 3.23
CA THR A 10 -14.89 10.00 2.69
C THR A 10 -14.98 10.08 1.17
N LEU A 11 -15.20 11.29 0.63
CA LEU A 11 -15.22 11.50 -0.83
C LEU A 11 -13.87 11.13 -1.47
N PHE A 12 -12.76 11.49 -0.83
CA PHE A 12 -11.42 11.13 -1.30
C PHE A 12 -11.19 9.61 -1.30
N LEU A 13 -11.61 8.90 -0.24
CA LEU A 13 -11.49 7.44 -0.15
C LEU A 13 -12.37 6.74 -1.19
N ILE A 14 -13.56 7.28 -1.48
CA ILE A 14 -14.44 6.76 -2.55
C ILE A 14 -13.75 6.92 -3.91
N GLU A 15 -13.23 8.11 -4.23
CA GLU A 15 -12.51 8.37 -5.48
C GLU A 15 -11.30 7.43 -5.65
N MET A 16 -10.48 7.29 -4.61
CA MET A 16 -9.35 6.35 -4.62
C MET A 16 -9.80 4.89 -4.81
N GLY A 17 -10.95 4.52 -4.23
CA GLY A 17 -11.55 3.20 -4.42
C GLY A 17 -12.03 2.96 -5.86
N VAL A 18 -12.64 3.97 -6.50
CA VAL A 18 -13.04 3.91 -7.91
C VAL A 18 -11.82 3.77 -8.81
N ILE A 19 -10.79 4.60 -8.61
CA ILE A 19 -9.54 4.51 -9.37
C ILE A 19 -8.90 3.12 -9.21
N ALA A 20 -8.85 2.57 -7.99
CA ALA A 20 -8.33 1.23 -7.78
C ALA A 20 -9.14 0.15 -8.53
N ALA A 21 -10.47 0.24 -8.51
CA ALA A 21 -11.37 -0.69 -9.20
C ALA A 21 -11.22 -0.63 -10.74
N GLU A 22 -11.05 0.56 -11.30
CA GLU A 22 -10.77 0.73 -12.73
C GLU A 22 -9.44 0.08 -13.12
N ARG A 23 -8.39 0.26 -12.29
CA ARG A 23 -7.05 -0.30 -12.55
C ARG A 23 -6.95 -1.80 -12.26
N LEU A 24 -7.83 -2.37 -11.44
CA LEU A 24 -7.93 -3.82 -11.22
C LEU A 24 -8.19 -4.58 -12.53
N ARG A 25 -8.93 -4.00 -13.48
CA ARG A 25 -9.16 -4.60 -14.81
C ARG A 25 -7.88 -4.69 -15.66
N ASP A 26 -6.95 -3.77 -15.42
CA ASP A 26 -5.68 -3.69 -16.13
C ASP A 26 -4.64 -4.71 -15.60
N ILE A 27 -4.93 -5.47 -14.52
CA ILE A 27 -4.01 -6.49 -13.96
C ILE A 27 -3.66 -7.59 -14.97
N SER A 28 -4.57 -7.92 -15.89
CA SER A 28 -4.29 -8.88 -16.95
C SER A 28 -3.10 -8.48 -17.84
N SER A 29 -2.83 -7.18 -17.98
CA SER A 29 -1.70 -6.63 -18.73
C SER A 29 -0.38 -6.59 -17.94
N ALA A 30 -0.46 -6.73 -16.60
CA ALA A 30 0.67 -6.62 -15.68
C ALA A 30 1.53 -7.90 -15.66
N GLY A 31 0.94 -9.06 -15.96
CA GLY A 31 1.59 -10.35 -15.87
C GLY A 31 1.83 -10.81 -14.42
N TRP A 32 1.92 -12.13 -14.24
CA TRP A 32 1.95 -12.75 -12.91
C TRP A 32 3.13 -12.30 -12.03
N ARG A 33 4.27 -11.96 -12.63
CA ARG A 33 5.48 -11.51 -11.91
C ARG A 33 5.23 -10.22 -11.15
N MET A 34 4.51 -9.27 -11.75
CA MET A 34 4.20 -8.01 -11.08
C MET A 34 3.17 -8.19 -9.97
N VAL A 35 2.21 -9.10 -10.16
CA VAL A 35 1.26 -9.45 -9.07
C VAL A 35 2.03 -10.05 -7.90
N ALA A 36 2.93 -11.00 -8.15
CA ALA A 36 3.75 -11.61 -7.11
C ALA A 36 4.62 -10.58 -6.38
N LEU A 37 5.30 -9.69 -7.10
CA LEU A 37 6.13 -8.64 -6.49
C LEU A 37 5.28 -7.61 -5.72
N GLY A 38 4.12 -7.23 -6.27
CA GLY A 38 3.19 -6.29 -5.65
C GLY A 38 2.54 -6.81 -4.37
N VAL A 39 2.66 -8.11 -4.08
CA VAL A 39 2.22 -8.75 -2.83
C VAL A 39 3.39 -9.05 -1.90
N LEU A 40 4.48 -9.63 -2.42
CA LEU A 40 5.61 -10.07 -1.61
C LEU A 40 6.40 -8.89 -1.01
N ILE A 41 6.61 -7.82 -1.78
CA ILE A 41 7.38 -6.66 -1.29
C ILE A 41 6.69 -6.01 -0.07
N PRO A 42 5.38 -5.70 -0.10
CA PRO A 42 4.65 -5.23 1.07
C PRO A 42 4.81 -6.11 2.31
N LEU A 43 4.67 -7.43 2.15
CA LEU A 43 4.77 -8.38 3.26
C LEU A 43 6.17 -8.35 3.90
N VAL A 44 7.22 -8.38 3.08
CA VAL A 44 8.60 -8.33 3.56
C VAL A 44 8.88 -7.00 4.25
N ASN A 45 8.50 -5.88 3.65
CA ASN A 45 8.75 -4.56 4.24
C ASN A 45 7.93 -4.34 5.51
N GLY A 46 6.69 -4.81 5.55
CA GLY A 46 5.85 -4.74 6.74
C GLY A 46 6.41 -5.57 7.90
N LEU A 47 6.93 -6.77 7.61
CA LEU A 47 7.66 -7.57 8.60
C LEU A 47 8.89 -6.83 9.12
N LEU A 48 9.71 -6.27 8.24
CA LEU A 48 10.88 -5.48 8.64
C LEU A 48 10.47 -4.27 9.49
N GLY A 49 9.42 -3.55 9.09
CA GLY A 49 8.87 -2.43 9.85
C GLY A 49 8.37 -2.84 11.24
N ALA A 50 7.74 -4.02 11.35
CA ALA A 50 7.31 -4.57 12.63
C ALA A 50 8.51 -4.89 13.53
N LEU A 51 9.50 -5.62 13.01
CA LEU A 51 10.71 -5.97 13.76
C LEU A 51 11.48 -4.74 14.24
N LEU A 52 11.64 -3.73 13.38
CA LEU A 52 12.30 -2.47 13.73
C LEU A 52 11.49 -1.67 14.75
N GLY A 53 10.16 -1.64 14.62
CA GLY A 53 9.28 -0.99 15.59
C GLY A 53 9.36 -1.64 16.98
N THR A 54 9.35 -2.97 17.03
CA THR A 54 9.53 -3.73 18.27
C THR A 54 10.92 -3.47 18.86
N ALA A 55 11.98 -3.51 18.06
CA ALA A 55 13.34 -3.22 18.51
C ALA A 55 13.51 -1.79 19.04
N ALA A 56 12.73 -0.84 18.52
CA ALA A 56 12.67 0.54 19.01
C ALA A 56 11.83 0.72 20.29
N GLY A 57 11.21 -0.34 20.81
CA GLY A 57 10.39 -0.29 22.03
C GLY A 57 9.02 0.36 21.84
N LEU A 58 8.48 0.35 20.62
CA LEU A 58 7.13 0.87 20.35
C LEU A 58 6.05 -0.01 20.98
N SER A 59 4.91 0.58 21.33
CA SER A 59 3.71 -0.16 21.73
C SER A 59 3.18 -1.02 20.56
N THR A 60 2.34 -2.02 20.84
CA THR A 60 1.69 -2.84 19.80
C THR A 60 1.03 -1.98 18.71
N GLY A 61 0.34 -0.90 19.09
CA GLY A 61 -0.24 0.04 18.13
C GLY A 61 0.81 0.79 17.30
N GLY A 62 1.91 1.20 17.93
CA GLY A 62 3.04 1.83 17.24
C GLY A 62 3.73 0.89 16.25
N VAL A 63 3.94 -0.37 16.64
CA VAL A 63 4.49 -1.42 15.75
C VAL A 63 3.56 -1.68 14.57
N ALA A 64 2.24 -1.79 14.80
CA ALA A 64 1.27 -1.99 13.74
C ALA A 64 1.26 -0.84 12.72
N VAL A 65 1.33 0.41 13.21
CA VAL A 65 1.44 1.60 12.34
C VAL A 65 2.76 1.59 11.58
N MET A 66 3.89 1.34 12.24
CA MET A 66 5.20 1.30 11.59
C MET A 66 5.27 0.21 10.49
N ALA A 67 4.78 -0.99 10.78
CA ALA A 67 4.66 -2.09 9.83
C ALA A 67 3.77 -1.71 8.64
N THR A 68 2.63 -1.06 8.90
CA THR A 68 1.71 -0.59 7.85
C THR A 68 2.37 0.45 6.95
N LEU A 69 3.11 1.40 7.52
CA LEU A 69 3.83 2.42 6.75
C LEU A 69 4.95 1.79 5.90
N ALA A 70 5.72 0.86 6.47
CA ALA A 70 6.80 0.19 5.77
C ALA A 70 6.29 -0.71 4.63
N GLY A 71 5.19 -1.44 4.86
CA GLY A 71 4.57 -2.32 3.87
C GLY A 71 3.72 -1.59 2.81
N SER A 72 3.43 -0.31 2.98
CA SER A 72 2.64 0.47 2.01
C SER A 72 3.48 1.00 0.86
N ALA A 73 2.85 1.17 -0.31
CA ALA A 73 3.44 1.90 -1.43
C ALA A 73 2.93 3.35 -1.48
N SER A 74 3.62 4.19 -2.26
CA SER A 74 3.10 5.52 -2.60
C SER A 74 2.16 5.40 -3.79
N TYR A 75 0.86 5.59 -3.55
CA TYR A 75 -0.20 5.37 -4.55
C TYR A 75 -0.46 6.59 -5.46
N ILE A 76 0.19 7.72 -5.17
CA ILE A 76 -0.03 9.00 -5.87
C ILE A 76 1.30 9.56 -6.38
N ALA A 77 2.22 9.85 -5.45
CA ALA A 77 3.47 10.53 -5.79
C ALA A 77 4.43 9.64 -6.57
N ALA A 78 4.56 8.35 -6.24
CA ALA A 78 5.47 7.47 -6.95
C ALA A 78 5.10 7.24 -8.43
N PRO A 79 3.83 6.96 -8.81
CA PRO A 79 3.45 6.90 -10.23
C PRO A 79 3.76 8.18 -11.00
N ALA A 80 3.53 9.34 -10.39
CA ALA A 80 3.87 10.63 -11.00
C ALA A 80 5.39 10.81 -11.16
N ALA A 81 6.17 10.45 -10.13
CA ALA A 81 7.63 10.53 -10.16
C ALA A 81 8.23 9.58 -11.21
N VAL A 82 7.74 8.33 -11.30
CA VAL A 82 8.18 7.36 -12.30
C VAL A 82 7.87 7.85 -13.71
N ARG A 83 6.70 8.44 -13.94
CA ARG A 83 6.34 9.02 -15.25
C ARG A 83 7.32 10.10 -15.70
N ILE A 84 7.79 10.93 -14.77
CA ILE A 84 8.74 12.02 -15.05
C ILE A 84 10.17 11.48 -15.22
N ALA A 85 10.61 10.62 -14.31
CA ALA A 85 11.98 10.12 -14.27
C ALA A 85 12.26 9.03 -15.32
N LEU A 86 11.26 8.24 -15.68
CA LEU A 86 11.35 7.09 -16.58
C LEU A 86 10.25 7.16 -17.65
N PRO A 87 10.32 8.11 -18.61
CA PRO A 87 9.27 8.32 -19.61
C PRO A 87 9.05 7.13 -20.57
N GLN A 88 10.04 6.23 -20.67
CA GLN A 88 9.95 5.01 -21.47
C GLN A 88 9.26 3.86 -20.72
N ALA A 89 9.05 3.98 -19.41
CA ALA A 89 8.35 2.97 -18.63
C ALA A 89 6.85 3.00 -18.98
N SER A 90 6.26 1.82 -19.20
CA SER A 90 4.83 1.73 -19.51
C SER A 90 3.99 2.19 -18.31
N PRO A 91 3.08 3.17 -18.50
CA PRO A 91 2.16 3.63 -17.46
C PRO A 91 1.32 2.53 -16.84
N GLY A 92 0.89 1.56 -17.66
CA GLY A 92 0.13 0.42 -17.17
C GLY A 92 0.89 -0.36 -16.11
N LEU A 93 2.22 -0.49 -16.21
CA LEU A 93 2.97 -1.32 -15.26
C LEU A 93 3.02 -0.69 -13.86
N TYR A 94 3.48 0.56 -13.75
CA TYR A 94 3.67 1.19 -12.43
C TYR A 94 2.35 1.65 -11.79
N VAL A 95 1.35 2.00 -12.60
CA VAL A 95 -0.01 2.32 -12.11
C VAL A 95 -0.68 1.05 -11.60
N THR A 96 -0.69 -0.02 -12.40
CA THR A 96 -1.35 -1.28 -12.00
C THR A 96 -0.62 -1.96 -10.85
N ALA A 97 0.72 -1.91 -10.78
CA ALA A 97 1.46 -2.45 -9.64
C ALA A 97 1.06 -1.75 -8.32
N SER A 98 1.02 -0.41 -8.31
CA SER A 98 0.71 0.35 -7.09
C SER A 98 -0.78 0.36 -6.75
N LEU A 99 -1.67 0.71 -7.69
CA LEU A 99 -3.11 0.90 -7.46
C LEU A 99 -3.94 -0.36 -7.73
N GLY A 100 -3.56 -1.18 -8.70
CA GLY A 100 -4.29 -2.40 -9.06
C GLY A 100 -3.95 -3.59 -8.16
N VAL A 101 -2.71 -3.70 -7.69
CA VAL A 101 -2.24 -4.84 -6.89
C VAL A 101 -1.95 -4.45 -5.45
N THR A 102 -0.91 -3.63 -5.22
CA THR A 102 -0.42 -3.38 -3.86
C THR A 102 -1.45 -2.68 -3.00
N PHE A 103 -2.11 -1.62 -3.49
CA PHE A 103 -3.11 -0.89 -2.72
C PHE A 103 -4.26 -1.77 -2.20
N PRO A 104 -5.02 -2.48 -3.06
CA PRO A 104 -6.12 -3.32 -2.59
C PRO A 104 -5.63 -4.47 -1.73
N PHE A 105 -4.48 -5.08 -2.05
CA PHE A 105 -3.88 -6.11 -1.20
C PHE A 105 -3.58 -5.57 0.20
N ASN A 106 -2.94 -4.40 0.29
CA ASN A 106 -2.51 -3.86 1.56
C ASN A 106 -3.69 -3.46 2.44
N LEU A 107 -4.74 -2.90 1.84
CA LEU A 107 -5.95 -2.51 2.56
C LEU A 107 -6.74 -3.72 3.08
N THR A 108 -6.84 -4.78 2.27
CA THR A 108 -7.68 -5.94 2.60
C THR A 108 -6.98 -7.00 3.44
N LEU A 109 -5.70 -7.27 3.16
CA LEU A 109 -4.93 -8.37 3.77
C LEU A 109 -3.69 -7.87 4.51
N GLY A 110 -3.00 -6.88 3.96
CA GLY A 110 -1.76 -6.33 4.55
C GLY A 110 -1.97 -5.76 5.94
N ILE A 111 -2.92 -4.83 6.13
CA ILE A 111 -3.19 -4.20 7.42
C ILE A 111 -3.56 -5.22 8.51
N PRO A 112 -4.51 -6.15 8.28
CA PRO A 112 -4.77 -7.22 9.25
C PRO A 112 -3.52 -8.05 9.58
N TYR A 113 -2.71 -8.38 8.58
CA TYR A 113 -1.44 -9.09 8.76
C TYR A 113 -0.44 -8.31 9.62
N TYR A 114 -0.28 -7.01 9.38
CA TYR A 114 0.64 -6.16 10.16
C TYR A 114 0.19 -6.00 11.62
N ILE A 115 -1.12 -5.92 11.86
CA ILE A 115 -1.67 -5.91 13.22
C ILE A 115 -1.37 -7.24 13.93
N ALA A 116 -1.56 -8.38 13.24
CA ALA A 116 -1.25 -9.69 13.80
C ALA A 116 0.25 -9.85 14.11
N LEU A 117 1.14 -9.36 13.23
CA LEU A 117 2.58 -9.33 13.50
C LEU A 117 2.90 -8.51 14.74
N ALA A 118 2.33 -7.31 14.86
CA ALA A 118 2.57 -6.44 16.01
C ALA A 118 2.15 -7.13 17.32
N GLN A 119 0.97 -7.75 17.35
CA GLN A 119 0.48 -8.51 18.51
C GLN A 119 1.33 -9.73 18.85
N ALA A 120 1.97 -10.36 17.86
CA ALA A 120 2.84 -11.51 18.08
C ALA A 120 4.25 -11.12 18.58
N LEU A 121 4.70 -9.90 18.28
CA LEU A 121 6.07 -9.43 18.55
C LEU A 121 6.19 -8.56 19.82
N THR A 122 5.09 -8.02 20.34
CA THR A 122 5.05 -7.16 21.53
C THR A 122 4.18 -7.77 22.62
#